data_AF-A0A5Q0HD44-F1
#
_entry.id   AF-A0A5Q0HD44-F1
#
_cell.length_a   1.000
_cell.length_b   1.000
_cell.length_c   1.000
_cell.angle_alpha   90.00
_cell.angle_beta   90.00
_cell.angle_gamma   90.00
#
_symmetry.space_group_name_H-M   'P 1'
#
loop_
_entity.id
_entity.type
_entity.pdbx_description
1 polymer ?
#
loop_
_entity_poly.entity_id
_entity_poly.type
_entity_poly.pdbx_seq_one_letter_code
_entity_poly.pdbx_strand_id
1 'polypeptide(L)'
;MGGGRAAVTGGTAGGRAVVAAGRAAGGGGAAVAAGRAAGGGGAAVAAGRAAVAACRGGAGGLVAGPVTRFGRLRTRRATTAFLALVATTIAAGAVATFSRGGALALAAATAWLLLRRALPPRVPAVGLAALAVLGLGALLFAGPALDRAFQEKTHIAGTNVDTRELRWQAAARMVAEHPVLGTGPGGFRANYPAASRNAEVDEQSPVAHNMYLEVAAELGLPGFALFAALLVLTAVTAERVLRTTADPRPVVAVQAGLVAVAVASTFLSQQYYLPLWSAVAVVAAADLRLRRTSYVACAPRDQ
;
A
#
# COMPACT_ATOMS: atom_id res chain seq x y z
N MET A 1 -56.27 -13.87 -51.66
CA MET A 1 -54.95 -13.28 -51.96
C MET A 1 -53.92 -14.12 -51.20
N GLY A 2 -53.48 -15.24 -51.78
CA GLY A 2 -52.08 -15.47 -52.24
C GLY A 2 -51.12 -15.56 -51.05
N GLY A 3 -50.66 -16.71 -50.53
CA GLY A 3 -50.23 -17.97 -51.16
C GLY A 3 -48.75 -17.83 -51.59
N GLY A 4 -47.76 -18.65 -51.22
CA GLY A 4 -47.67 -19.87 -50.43
C GLY A 4 -46.20 -20.38 -50.40
N ARG A 5 -45.96 -21.34 -49.51
CA ARG A 5 -44.93 -22.42 -49.43
C ARG A 5 -43.85 -22.51 -50.54
N ALA A 6 -42.63 -22.93 -50.15
CA ALA A 6 -42.14 -24.31 -50.41
C ALA A 6 -40.68 -24.53 -49.95
N ALA A 7 -40.43 -25.74 -49.44
CA ALA A 7 -39.14 -26.38 -49.23
C ALA A 7 -38.74 -27.23 -50.46
N VAL A 8 -37.57 -27.91 -50.38
CA VAL A 8 -37.12 -29.12 -51.16
C VAL A 8 -36.37 -28.76 -52.48
N THR A 9 -35.22 -29.29 -52.97
CA THR A 9 -34.42 -30.56 -52.84
C THR A 9 -33.02 -30.46 -53.51
N GLY A 10 -32.12 -31.42 -53.19
CA GLY A 10 -31.08 -32.03 -54.07
C GLY A 10 -29.65 -31.98 -53.49
N GLY A 11 -28.92 -33.05 -53.12
CA GLY A 11 -28.58 -34.33 -53.78
C GLY A 11 -27.32 -34.13 -54.66
N THR A 12 -26.17 -34.83 -54.63
CA THR A 12 -25.75 -36.20 -54.26
C THR A 12 -24.20 -36.34 -54.34
N ALA A 13 -23.67 -37.49 -53.86
CA ALA A 13 -22.35 -38.12 -54.08
C ALA A 13 -21.24 -37.76 -53.05
N GLY A 14 -20.52 -38.68 -52.41
CA GLY A 14 -20.48 -40.14 -52.46
C GLY A 14 -19.22 -40.60 -51.69
N GLY A 15 -19.23 -41.79 -51.08
CA GLY A 15 -18.01 -42.40 -50.55
C GLY A 15 -18.14 -43.08 -49.19
N ARG A 16 -18.58 -44.34 -49.22
CA ARG A 16 -18.51 -45.30 -48.11
C ARG A 16 -17.06 -45.71 -47.82
N ALA A 17 -16.72 -45.93 -46.55
CA ALA A 17 -15.96 -47.11 -46.12
C ALA A 17 -16.19 -47.37 -44.62
N VAL A 18 -16.89 -48.47 -44.37
CA VAL A 18 -17.02 -49.18 -43.08
C VAL A 18 -15.85 -50.18 -42.98
N VAL A 19 -15.69 -50.81 -41.81
CA VAL A 19 -14.90 -52.04 -41.49
C VAL A 19 -13.55 -51.70 -40.80
N ALA A 20 -13.14 -52.25 -39.66
CA ALA A 20 -13.65 -53.31 -38.78
C ALA A 20 -13.07 -53.15 -37.37
N ALA A 21 -13.76 -53.80 -36.43
CA ALA A 21 -13.31 -54.11 -35.09
C ALA A 21 -12.05 -55.01 -35.06
N GLY A 22 -11.27 -54.90 -33.98
CA GLY A 22 -10.20 -55.83 -33.62
C GLY A 22 -9.84 -55.68 -32.15
N ARG A 23 -10.46 -56.52 -31.31
CA ARG A 23 -10.15 -56.75 -29.89
C ARG A 23 -8.84 -57.55 -29.75
N ALA A 24 -7.98 -57.16 -28.82
CA ALA A 24 -7.11 -58.03 -28.00
C ALA A 24 -6.64 -57.16 -26.80
N ALA A 25 -7.06 -57.36 -25.55
CA ALA A 25 -6.89 -58.50 -24.65
C ALA A 25 -5.42 -58.81 -24.29
N GLY A 26 -5.08 -58.59 -23.02
CA GLY A 26 -3.79 -58.85 -22.36
C GLY A 26 -3.48 -57.69 -21.41
N GLY A 27 -3.69 -57.73 -20.10
CA GLY A 27 -3.54 -58.84 -19.16
C GLY A 27 -2.16 -58.73 -18.52
N GLY A 28 -2.09 -58.19 -17.30
CA GLY A 28 -0.83 -58.08 -16.54
C GLY A 28 -0.95 -57.12 -15.36
N GLY A 29 -1.36 -57.64 -14.21
CA GLY A 29 -1.37 -56.89 -12.96
C GLY A 29 0.02 -56.76 -12.34
N ALA A 30 0.20 -55.72 -11.52
CA ALA A 30 1.08 -55.73 -10.37
C ALA A 30 0.64 -54.62 -9.41
N ALA A 31 0.00 -55.01 -8.32
CA ALA A 31 0.05 -54.24 -7.08
C ALA A 31 1.48 -54.30 -6.52
N VAL A 32 1.93 -53.25 -5.83
CA VAL A 32 2.61 -53.30 -4.52
C VAL A 32 3.26 -51.95 -4.17
N ALA A 33 3.14 -51.65 -2.87
CA ALA A 33 3.99 -50.80 -2.03
C ALA A 33 3.80 -49.28 -2.02
N ALA A 34 3.17 -48.84 -0.93
CA ALA A 34 3.49 -47.61 -0.24
C ALA A 34 5.00 -47.52 0.06
N GLY A 35 5.60 -46.39 -0.30
CA GLY A 35 6.94 -45.99 0.12
C GLY A 35 6.95 -44.51 0.48
N ARG A 36 7.15 -44.21 1.76
CA ARG A 36 7.49 -42.86 2.24
C ARG A 36 8.77 -42.38 1.56
N ALA A 37 8.71 -41.25 0.86
CA ALA A 37 9.88 -40.45 0.53
C ALA A 37 9.60 -38.98 0.85
N ALA A 38 10.04 -38.58 2.05
CA ALA A 38 10.29 -37.19 2.37
C ALA A 38 11.46 -36.67 1.53
N GLY A 39 11.40 -35.41 1.11
CA GLY A 39 12.54 -34.67 0.55
C GLY A 39 12.52 -34.52 -0.97
N GLY A 40 11.80 -33.50 -1.46
CA GLY A 40 11.84 -33.13 -2.89
C GLY A 40 11.43 -31.69 -3.23
N GLY A 41 10.91 -30.91 -2.29
CA GLY A 41 10.40 -29.56 -2.55
C GLY A 41 11.46 -28.51 -2.90
N GLY A 42 12.73 -28.75 -2.55
CA GLY A 42 13.83 -27.81 -2.82
C GLY A 42 14.26 -27.77 -4.29
N ALA A 43 14.24 -28.92 -4.96
CA ALA A 43 14.70 -29.04 -6.36
C ALA A 43 13.71 -28.44 -7.34
N ALA A 44 12.40 -28.58 -7.11
CA ALA A 44 11.36 -27.98 -7.96
C ALA A 44 11.33 -26.44 -7.85
N VAL A 45 11.58 -25.88 -6.66
CA VAL A 45 11.67 -24.43 -6.44
C VAL A 45 12.97 -23.85 -6.99
N ALA A 46 14.08 -24.61 -6.95
CA ALA A 46 15.35 -24.22 -7.56
C ALA A 46 15.29 -24.28 -9.11
N ALA A 47 14.64 -25.29 -9.68
CA ALA A 47 14.41 -25.41 -11.12
C ALA A 47 13.49 -24.29 -11.65
N GLY A 48 12.44 -23.93 -10.89
CA GLY A 48 11.59 -22.79 -11.20
C GLY A 48 12.33 -21.44 -11.17
N ARG A 49 13.30 -21.28 -10.25
CA ARG A 49 14.15 -20.07 -10.19
C ARG A 49 15.20 -20.01 -11.31
N ALA A 50 15.73 -21.15 -11.73
CA ALA A 50 16.68 -21.23 -12.86
C ALA A 50 15.99 -20.96 -14.21
N ALA A 51 14.76 -21.45 -14.41
CA ALA A 51 13.96 -21.18 -15.61
C ALA A 51 13.60 -19.69 -15.75
N VAL A 52 13.29 -19.01 -14.63
CA VAL A 52 13.02 -17.55 -14.62
C VAL A 52 14.29 -16.71 -14.87
N ALA A 53 15.48 -17.23 -14.53
CA ALA A 53 16.75 -16.57 -14.84
C ALA A 53 17.16 -16.75 -16.31
N ALA A 54 16.89 -17.92 -16.93
CA ALA A 54 17.23 -18.21 -18.32
C ALA A 54 16.37 -17.43 -19.33
N CYS A 55 15.10 -17.14 -19.04
CA CYS A 55 14.24 -16.35 -19.93
C CYS A 55 14.48 -14.83 -19.92
N ARG A 56 15.35 -14.30 -19.03
CA ARG A 56 15.73 -12.87 -19.02
C ARG A 56 16.92 -12.54 -19.94
N GLY A 57 17.47 -13.52 -20.64
CA GLY A 57 18.66 -13.37 -21.49
C GLY A 57 18.41 -12.79 -22.89
N GLY A 58 17.16 -12.60 -23.33
CA GLY A 58 16.88 -12.09 -24.68
C GLY A 58 15.52 -11.43 -24.76
N ALA A 59 15.45 -10.33 -25.51
CA ALA A 59 14.27 -9.48 -25.78
C ALA A 59 13.89 -8.49 -24.66
N GLY A 60 14.27 -7.23 -24.87
CA GLY A 60 13.90 -6.10 -24.00
C GLY A 60 14.88 -4.92 -24.01
N GLY A 61 15.93 -4.96 -24.84
CA GLY A 61 16.66 -3.75 -25.22
C GLY A 61 15.79 -2.90 -26.15
N LEU A 62 15.80 -1.58 -25.94
CA LEU A 62 15.19 -0.54 -26.76
C LEU A 62 13.70 -0.21 -26.50
N VAL A 63 13.33 0.23 -25.29
CA VAL A 63 12.54 1.47 -25.02
C VAL A 63 12.62 1.77 -23.50
N ALA A 64 13.77 2.23 -23.02
CA ALA A 64 13.90 2.79 -21.65
C ALA A 64 15.21 3.58 -21.47
N GLY A 65 15.40 4.63 -22.28
CA GLY A 65 16.42 5.66 -22.04
C GLY A 65 15.80 6.99 -22.39
N PRO A 66 15.52 7.88 -21.41
CA PRO A 66 16.56 8.52 -20.61
C PRO A 66 16.25 8.75 -19.11
N VAL A 67 15.25 8.11 -18.50
CA VAL A 67 14.88 8.40 -17.08
C VAL A 67 15.69 7.59 -16.05
N THR A 68 16.35 6.50 -16.44
CA THR A 68 17.10 5.63 -15.51
C THR A 68 18.62 5.88 -15.47
N ARG A 69 19.12 6.89 -16.21
CA ARG A 69 20.55 7.22 -16.32
C ARG A 69 20.98 8.52 -15.64
N PHE A 70 20.12 9.17 -14.85
CA PHE A 70 20.47 10.42 -14.15
C PHE A 70 21.11 10.22 -12.75
N GLY A 71 21.53 9.01 -12.38
CA GLY A 71 22.00 8.76 -11.01
C GLY A 71 23.07 7.68 -10.84
N ARG A 72 23.76 7.26 -11.89
CA ARG A 72 24.72 6.13 -11.77
C ARG A 72 26.18 6.48 -11.48
N LEU A 73 26.53 7.76 -11.28
CA LEU A 73 27.93 8.14 -11.01
C LEU A 73 28.13 9.20 -9.90
N ARG A 74 27.17 9.39 -8.99
CA ARG A 74 27.43 10.10 -7.71
C ARG A 74 27.44 9.08 -6.59
N THR A 75 28.65 8.81 -6.08
CA THR A 75 29.02 7.70 -5.18
C THR A 75 27.89 7.28 -4.23
N ARG A 76 27.70 5.98 -4.01
CA ARG A 76 26.71 5.45 -3.05
C ARG A 76 26.76 6.18 -1.70
N ARG A 77 27.94 6.65 -1.30
CA ARG A 77 28.18 7.48 -0.10
C ARG A 77 27.52 8.86 -0.17
N ALA A 78 27.68 9.62 -1.25
CA ALA A 78 27.08 10.94 -1.39
C ALA A 78 25.54 10.89 -1.44
N THR A 79 24.98 9.89 -2.13
CA THR A 79 23.51 9.69 -2.17
C THR A 79 22.98 9.24 -0.80
N THR A 80 23.69 8.36 -0.10
CA THR A 80 23.29 7.93 1.26
C THR A 80 23.39 9.09 2.25
N ALA A 81 24.43 9.91 2.18
CA ALA A 81 24.59 11.10 3.02
C ALA A 81 23.46 12.12 2.76
N PHE A 82 23.10 12.35 1.50
CA PHE A 82 21.98 13.22 1.14
C PHE A 82 20.64 12.69 1.68
N LEU A 83 20.34 11.40 1.50
CA LEU A 83 19.11 10.80 2.04
C LEU A 83 19.08 10.82 3.57
N ALA A 84 20.22 10.60 4.23
CA ALA A 84 20.34 10.71 5.68
C ALA A 84 20.10 12.15 6.15
N LEU A 85 20.64 13.14 5.44
CA LEU A 85 20.39 14.55 5.71
C LEU A 85 18.91 14.88 5.57
N VAL A 86 18.27 14.51 4.45
CA VAL A 86 16.84 14.72 4.24
C VAL A 86 15.99 14.06 5.33
N ALA A 87 16.27 12.80 5.67
CA ALA A 87 15.57 12.09 6.74
C ALA A 87 15.76 12.77 8.10
N THR A 88 16.97 13.28 8.38
CA THR A 88 17.28 14.00 9.61
C THR A 88 16.56 15.35 9.65
N THR A 89 16.50 16.09 8.53
CA THR A 89 15.75 17.35 8.44
C THR A 89 14.25 17.13 8.63
N ILE A 90 13.68 16.08 8.03
CA ILE A 90 12.28 15.71 8.23
C ILE A 90 12.03 15.34 9.71
N ALA A 91 12.91 14.53 10.31
CA ALA A 91 12.81 14.16 11.70
C ALA A 91 12.95 15.38 12.64
N ALA A 92 13.90 16.27 12.37
CA ALA A 92 14.09 17.50 13.11
C ALA A 92 12.85 18.43 12.98
N GLY A 93 12.27 18.54 11.80
CA GLY A 93 11.00 19.25 11.60
C GLY A 93 9.84 18.60 12.36
N ALA A 94 9.73 17.27 12.37
CA ALA A 94 8.71 16.55 13.13
C ALA A 94 8.84 16.79 14.65
N VAL A 95 10.08 16.80 15.16
CA VAL A 95 10.37 17.12 16.58
C VAL A 95 10.08 18.59 16.87
N ALA A 96 10.60 19.50 16.04
CA ALA A 96 10.42 20.94 16.19
C ALA A 96 8.96 21.35 16.10
N THR A 97 8.12 20.62 15.37
CA THR A 97 6.68 20.88 15.26
C THR A 97 5.86 20.36 16.45
N PHE A 98 6.42 19.53 17.32
CA PHE A 98 5.69 18.83 18.42
C PHE A 98 4.49 18.02 17.91
N SER A 99 4.54 17.59 16.65
CA SER A 99 3.48 16.78 16.06
C SER A 99 3.59 15.35 16.60
N ARG A 100 2.87 15.06 17.69
CA ARG A 100 2.77 13.71 18.28
C ARG A 100 2.41 12.66 17.22
N GLY A 101 1.52 13.01 16.28
CA GLY A 101 1.15 12.13 15.17
C GLY A 101 2.29 11.88 14.17
N GLY A 102 3.07 12.92 13.83
CA GLY A 102 4.25 12.76 12.97
C GLY A 102 5.35 11.91 13.62
N ALA A 103 5.60 12.11 14.92
CA ALA A 103 6.55 11.30 15.68
C ALA A 103 6.13 9.83 15.76
N LEU A 104 4.85 9.55 16.05
CA LEU A 104 4.31 8.19 16.10
C LEU A 104 4.34 7.52 14.72
N ALA A 105 4.01 8.24 13.65
CA ALA A 105 4.08 7.73 12.29
C ALA A 105 5.52 7.39 11.88
N LEU A 106 6.48 8.27 12.19
CA LEU A 106 7.90 8.02 11.94
C LEU A 106 8.43 6.83 12.75
N ALA A 107 8.05 6.74 14.03
CA ALA A 107 8.41 5.63 14.90
C ALA A 107 7.85 4.30 14.38
N ALA A 108 6.57 4.26 13.99
CA ALA A 108 5.93 3.07 13.45
C ALA A 108 6.56 2.62 12.12
N ALA A 109 6.84 3.55 11.20
CA ALA A 109 7.53 3.24 9.96
C ALA A 109 8.96 2.76 10.19
N THR A 110 9.70 3.40 11.10
CA THR A 110 11.06 2.97 11.47
C THR A 110 11.04 1.58 12.09
N ALA A 111 10.12 1.31 13.02
CA ALA A 111 9.93 0.00 13.62
C ALA A 111 9.61 -1.06 12.55
N TRP A 112 8.72 -0.75 11.59
CA TRP A 112 8.44 -1.64 10.46
C TRP A 112 9.69 -1.95 9.63
N LEU A 113 10.48 -0.93 9.29
CA LEU A 113 11.72 -1.12 8.53
C LEU A 113 12.77 -1.95 9.29
N LEU A 114 12.87 -1.78 10.60
CA LEU A 114 13.73 -2.59 11.48
C LEU A 114 13.25 -4.05 11.54
N LEU A 115 11.95 -4.27 11.74
CA LEU A 115 11.33 -5.61 11.77
C LEU A 115 11.55 -6.35 10.45
N ARG A 116 11.49 -5.65 9.32
CA ARG A 116 11.76 -6.20 7.98
C ARG A 116 13.26 -6.28 7.64
N ARG A 117 14.15 -5.91 8.58
CA ARG A 117 15.61 -5.85 8.40
C ARG A 117 16.04 -5.03 7.16
N ALA A 118 15.20 -4.07 6.76
CA ALA A 118 15.44 -3.18 5.63
C ALA A 118 16.23 -1.93 6.04
N LEU A 119 16.29 -1.64 7.35
CA LEU A 119 17.07 -0.57 7.95
C LEU A 119 18.04 -1.16 8.97
N PRO A 120 19.35 -0.88 8.90
CA PRO A 120 20.28 -1.33 9.93
C PRO A 120 20.07 -0.51 11.22
N PRO A 121 20.11 -1.13 12.41
CA PRO A 121 19.75 -0.46 13.68
C PRO A 121 20.63 0.73 14.03
N ARG A 122 21.85 0.80 13.50
CA ARG A 122 22.73 1.97 13.64
C ARG A 122 22.15 3.26 13.02
N VAL A 123 21.30 3.17 12.00
CA VAL A 123 20.77 4.36 11.31
C VAL A 123 19.81 5.16 12.22
N PRO A 124 18.75 4.57 12.81
CA PRO A 124 17.93 5.31 13.75
C PRO A 124 18.70 5.72 15.01
N ALA A 125 19.68 4.92 15.46
CA ALA A 125 20.54 5.31 16.59
C ALA A 125 21.36 6.58 16.28
N VAL A 126 21.98 6.68 15.10
CA VAL A 126 22.70 7.89 14.66
C VAL A 126 21.74 9.07 14.49
N GLY A 127 20.55 8.84 13.93
CA GLY A 127 19.54 9.89 13.81
C GLY A 127 19.09 10.43 15.17
N LEU A 128 18.86 9.55 16.15
CA LEU A 128 18.51 9.92 17.51
C LEU A 128 19.65 10.66 18.22
N ALA A 129 20.89 10.20 18.04
CA ALA A 129 22.08 10.89 18.57
C ALA A 129 22.24 12.28 17.95
N ALA A 130 22.03 12.43 16.64
CA ALA A 130 22.06 13.72 15.98
C ALA A 130 20.96 14.66 16.51
N LEU A 131 19.73 14.17 16.70
CA LEU A 131 18.65 14.94 17.31
C LEU A 131 18.99 15.34 18.76
N ALA A 132 19.61 14.47 19.54
CA ALA A 132 20.04 14.78 20.91
C ALA A 132 21.12 15.86 20.93
N VAL A 133 22.10 15.80 20.02
CA VAL A 133 23.14 16.83 19.88
C VAL A 133 22.54 18.17 19.46
N LEU A 134 21.62 18.17 18.49
CA LEU A 134 20.91 19.38 18.07
C LEU A 134 20.06 19.96 19.20
N GLY A 135 19.36 19.10 19.96
CA GLY A 135 18.56 19.51 21.11
C GLY A 135 19.41 20.09 22.23
N LEU A 136 20.55 19.48 22.53
CA LEU A 136 21.52 20.00 23.50
C LEU A 136 22.10 21.35 23.04
N GLY A 137 22.47 21.47 21.76
CA GLY A 137 22.92 22.74 21.19
C GLY A 137 21.84 23.83 21.30
N ALA A 138 20.59 23.51 20.96
CA ALA A 138 19.48 24.44 21.13
C ALA A 138 19.27 24.84 22.60
N LEU A 139 19.40 23.91 23.55
CA LEU A 139 19.28 24.22 24.97
C LEU A 139 20.41 25.14 25.45
N LEU A 140 21.65 24.87 25.04
CA LEU A 140 22.83 25.63 25.48
C LEU A 140 22.89 27.04 24.86
N PHE A 141 22.50 27.19 23.60
CA PHE A 141 22.66 28.46 22.86
C PHE A 141 21.34 29.24 22.66
N ALA A 142 20.19 28.61 22.91
CA ALA A 142 18.87 29.21 22.71
C ALA A 142 17.88 28.91 23.84
N GLY A 143 18.35 28.55 25.05
CA GLY A 143 17.52 28.16 26.20
C GLY A 143 16.29 29.06 26.45
N PRO A 144 16.44 30.39 26.58
CA PRO A 144 15.28 31.27 26.80
C PRO A 144 14.29 31.31 25.64
N ALA A 145 14.75 31.17 24.39
CA ALA A 145 13.89 31.10 23.22
C ALA A 145 13.19 29.74 23.15
N LEU A 146 13.89 28.68 23.56
CA LEU A 146 13.37 27.33 23.65
C LEU A 146 12.28 27.22 24.73
N ASP A 147 12.49 27.83 25.90
CA ASP A 147 11.50 27.88 26.99
C ASP A 147 10.22 28.59 26.55
N ARG A 148 10.34 29.75 25.87
CA ARG A 148 9.17 30.44 25.29
C ARG A 148 8.47 29.56 24.26
N ALA A 149 9.22 28.94 23.35
CA ALA A 149 8.66 28.04 22.36
C ALA A 149 7.96 26.83 22.99
N PHE A 150 8.49 26.27 24.08
CA PHE A 150 7.86 25.19 24.83
C PHE A 150 6.57 25.65 25.51
N GLN A 151 6.56 26.82 26.15
CA GLN A 151 5.37 27.35 26.84
C GLN A 151 4.25 27.66 25.85
N GLU A 152 4.56 28.37 24.75
CA GLU A 152 3.61 28.65 23.68
C GLU A 152 3.05 27.35 23.10
N LYS A 153 3.91 26.36 22.81
CA LYS A 153 3.45 25.08 22.27
C LYS A 153 2.68 24.23 23.26
N THR A 154 2.96 24.33 24.55
CA THR A 154 2.19 23.61 25.58
C THR A 154 0.80 24.20 25.71
N HIS A 155 0.68 25.52 25.69
CA HIS A 155 -0.61 26.22 25.67
C HIS A 155 -1.42 25.85 24.41
N ILE A 156 -0.80 25.97 23.22
CA ILE A 156 -1.42 25.60 21.95
C ILE A 156 -1.81 24.11 21.93
N ALA A 157 -0.98 23.22 22.50
CA ALA A 157 -1.28 21.80 22.59
C ALA A 157 -2.50 21.51 23.46
N GLY A 158 -2.70 22.24 24.57
CA GLY A 158 -3.91 22.16 25.39
C GLY A 158 -5.16 22.51 24.59
N THR A 159 -5.17 23.70 23.98
CA THR A 159 -6.27 24.14 23.11
C THR A 159 -6.55 23.15 21.97
N ASN A 160 -5.50 22.57 21.37
CA ASN A 160 -5.63 21.57 20.31
C ASN A 160 -6.26 20.24 20.78
N VAL A 161 -6.10 19.85 22.04
CA VAL A 161 -6.74 18.65 22.57
C VAL A 161 -8.24 18.90 22.72
N ASP A 162 -8.61 20.03 23.32
CA ASP A 162 -10.00 20.43 23.54
C ASP A 162 -10.76 20.60 22.21
N THR A 163 -10.14 21.23 21.21
CA THR A 163 -10.74 21.37 19.87
C THR A 163 -10.87 20.04 19.13
N ARG A 164 -9.90 19.12 19.28
CA ARG A 164 -10.01 17.78 18.66
C ARG A 164 -11.10 16.93 19.30
N GLU A 165 -11.21 16.96 20.63
CA GLU A 165 -12.27 16.23 21.32
C GLU A 165 -13.65 16.71 20.84
N LEU A 166 -13.86 18.03 20.80
CA LEU A 166 -15.07 18.63 20.26
C LEU A 166 -15.35 18.17 18.82
N ARG A 167 -14.33 18.19 17.96
CA ARG A 167 -14.44 17.77 16.55
C ARG A 167 -14.76 16.29 16.40
N TRP A 168 -14.22 15.43 17.27
CA TRP A 168 -14.54 14.00 17.29
C TRP A 168 -15.96 13.74 17.78
N GLN A 169 -16.42 14.49 18.78
CA GLN A 169 -17.81 14.41 19.23
C GLN A 169 -18.78 14.88 18.13
N ALA A 170 -18.44 15.94 17.39
CA ALA A 170 -19.23 16.38 16.24
C ALA A 170 -19.27 15.31 15.13
N ALA A 171 -18.11 14.73 14.78
CA ALA A 171 -18.05 13.62 13.82
C ALA A 171 -18.91 12.43 14.26
N ALA A 172 -18.83 12.05 15.54
CA ALA A 172 -19.63 10.96 16.09
C ALA A 172 -21.14 11.25 16.05
N ARG A 173 -21.56 12.49 16.32
CA ARG A 173 -22.96 12.92 16.16
C ARG A 173 -23.42 12.81 14.70
N MET A 174 -22.61 13.26 13.76
CA MET A 174 -22.91 13.13 12.33
C MET A 174 -23.04 11.66 11.88
N VAL A 175 -22.17 10.77 12.38
CA VAL A 175 -22.28 9.33 12.13
C VAL A 175 -23.57 8.76 12.71
N ALA A 176 -23.95 9.17 13.92
CA ALA A 176 -25.18 8.70 14.57
C ALA A 176 -26.46 9.18 13.86
N GLU A 177 -26.45 10.41 13.33
CA GLU A 177 -27.56 11.01 12.60
C GLU A 177 -27.68 10.47 11.17
N HIS A 178 -26.56 10.19 10.51
CA HIS A 178 -26.50 9.72 9.12
C HIS A 178 -25.67 8.44 8.94
N PRO A 179 -26.03 7.31 9.58
CA PRO A 179 -25.16 6.14 9.66
C PRO A 179 -24.96 5.39 8.33
N VAL A 180 -25.86 5.54 7.36
CA VAL A 180 -25.81 4.75 6.12
C VAL A 180 -25.08 5.50 5.00
N LEU A 181 -25.47 6.74 4.71
CA LEU A 181 -24.90 7.51 3.60
C LEU A 181 -23.94 8.61 4.06
N GLY A 182 -23.87 8.88 5.37
CA GLY A 182 -23.16 10.03 5.89
C GLY A 182 -23.78 11.35 5.42
N THR A 183 -23.00 12.41 5.56
CA THR A 183 -23.37 13.78 5.14
C THR A 183 -22.89 14.15 3.74
N GLY A 184 -22.24 13.22 3.03
CA GLY A 184 -21.62 13.40 1.72
C GLY A 184 -20.15 13.83 1.78
N PRO A 185 -19.39 13.71 0.67
CA PRO A 185 -17.99 14.16 0.60
C PRO A 185 -17.84 15.66 0.89
N GLY A 186 -16.95 16.02 1.82
CA GLY A 186 -16.81 17.38 2.34
C GLY A 186 -17.93 17.80 3.32
N GLY A 187 -18.84 16.88 3.64
CA GLY A 187 -19.98 17.10 4.52
C GLY A 187 -19.59 17.35 5.97
N PHE A 188 -18.43 16.86 6.43
CA PHE A 188 -17.92 17.19 7.77
C PHE A 188 -17.80 18.70 7.92
N ARG A 189 -17.09 19.35 6.98
CA ARG A 189 -16.88 20.80 7.02
C ARG A 189 -18.19 21.59 6.96
N ALA A 190 -19.12 21.16 6.09
CA ALA A 190 -20.39 21.86 5.89
C ALA A 190 -21.33 21.78 7.10
N ASN A 191 -21.34 20.64 7.81
CA ASN A 191 -22.24 20.40 8.93
C ASN A 191 -21.58 20.62 10.30
N TYR A 192 -20.27 20.88 10.33
CA TYR A 192 -19.51 21.03 11.58
C TYR A 192 -20.12 22.07 12.54
N PRO A 193 -20.50 23.30 12.12
CA PRO A 193 -21.04 24.29 13.06
C PRO A 193 -22.31 23.79 13.77
N ALA A 194 -23.22 23.15 13.04
CA ALA A 194 -24.43 22.57 13.65
C ALA A 194 -24.07 21.39 14.57
N ALA A 195 -23.23 20.47 14.09
CA ALA A 195 -22.80 19.29 14.84
C ALA A 195 -21.92 19.62 16.06
N SER A 196 -21.23 20.75 16.07
CA SER A 196 -20.42 21.27 17.20
C SER A 196 -21.23 22.11 18.18
N ARG A 197 -22.53 22.33 17.92
CA ARG A 197 -23.41 23.25 18.68
C ARG A 197 -22.92 24.71 18.62
N ASN A 198 -22.52 25.14 17.43
CA ASN A 198 -21.95 26.45 17.13
C ASN A 198 -20.68 26.74 17.96
N ALA A 199 -19.88 25.71 18.21
CA ALA A 199 -18.53 25.89 18.72
C ALA A 199 -17.55 26.04 17.55
N GLU A 200 -16.52 26.87 17.74
CA GLU A 200 -15.53 27.21 16.70
C GLU A 200 -16.16 27.77 15.41
N VAL A 201 -17.20 28.62 15.50
CA VAL A 201 -17.90 29.16 14.30
C VAL A 201 -16.99 29.96 13.37
N ASP A 202 -15.94 30.58 13.92
CA ASP A 202 -14.94 31.33 13.16
C ASP A 202 -13.91 30.44 12.43
N GLU A 203 -13.89 29.13 12.70
CA GLU A 203 -13.03 28.18 12.00
C GLU A 203 -13.51 28.00 10.56
N GLN A 204 -12.70 28.46 9.60
CA GLN A 204 -13.08 28.49 8.18
C GLN A 204 -12.94 27.14 7.49
N SER A 205 -12.14 26.22 8.05
CA SER A 205 -11.92 24.90 7.45
C SER A 205 -11.83 23.79 8.50
N PRO A 206 -12.91 23.54 9.27
CA PRO A 206 -12.91 22.51 10.28
C PRO A 206 -12.70 21.13 9.65
N VAL A 207 -11.80 20.36 10.26
CA VAL A 207 -11.52 18.95 9.94
C VAL A 207 -11.46 18.16 11.24
N ALA A 208 -11.87 16.89 11.23
CA ALA A 208 -11.96 16.06 12.42
C ALA A 208 -10.58 15.79 13.07
N HIS A 209 -9.48 16.00 12.34
CA HIS A 209 -8.15 15.55 12.75
C HIS A 209 -8.10 14.04 13.06
N ASN A 210 -8.97 13.28 12.39
CA ASN A 210 -9.03 11.83 12.43
C ASN A 210 -9.72 11.38 11.15
N MET A 211 -8.91 10.93 10.19
CA MET A 211 -9.38 10.53 8.86
C MET A 211 -10.48 9.47 8.93
N TYR A 212 -10.41 8.57 9.91
CA TYR A 212 -11.36 7.45 10.05
C TYR A 212 -12.73 7.94 10.48
N LEU A 213 -12.79 8.83 11.48
CA LEU A 213 -14.03 9.45 11.93
C LEU A 213 -14.62 10.36 10.85
N GLU A 214 -13.78 11.13 10.15
CA GLU A 214 -14.26 12.02 9.10
C GLU A 214 -14.85 11.24 7.92
N VAL A 215 -14.17 10.17 7.46
CA VAL A 215 -14.70 9.29 6.42
C VAL A 215 -16.02 8.64 6.86
N ALA A 216 -16.14 8.22 8.12
CA ALA A 216 -17.40 7.68 8.64
C ALA A 216 -18.52 8.74 8.68
N ALA A 217 -18.22 9.98 9.06
CA ALA A 217 -19.20 11.07 9.11
C ALA A 217 -19.64 11.52 7.71
N GLU A 218 -18.75 11.46 6.73
CA GLU A 218 -19.02 11.87 5.35
C GLU A 218 -19.69 10.77 4.52
N LEU A 219 -19.26 9.52 4.66
CA LEU A 219 -19.70 8.42 3.79
C LEU A 219 -20.54 7.35 4.51
N GLY A 220 -20.81 7.53 5.80
CA GLY A 220 -21.49 6.54 6.64
C GLY A 220 -20.66 5.30 6.92
N LEU A 221 -21.24 4.36 7.67
CA LEU A 221 -20.61 3.09 8.03
C LEU A 221 -20.30 2.20 6.80
N PRO A 222 -21.17 2.10 5.78
CA PRO A 222 -20.85 1.36 4.54
C PRO A 222 -19.64 1.95 3.80
N GLY A 223 -19.58 3.28 3.65
CA GLY A 223 -18.46 3.95 3.01
C GLY A 223 -17.16 3.79 3.80
N PHE A 224 -17.23 3.92 5.12
CA PHE A 224 -16.12 3.63 6.01
C PHE A 224 -15.64 2.17 5.91
N ALA A 225 -16.55 1.20 5.85
CA ALA A 225 -16.20 -0.21 5.71
C ALA A 225 -15.46 -0.49 4.39
N LEU A 226 -15.90 0.11 3.27
CA LEU A 226 -15.21 0.03 1.99
C LEU A 226 -13.82 0.68 2.05
N PHE A 227 -13.72 1.84 2.71
CA PHE A 227 -12.45 2.53 2.91
C PHE A 227 -11.46 1.70 3.76
N ALA A 228 -11.92 1.14 4.87
CA ALA A 228 -11.13 0.26 5.72
C ALA A 228 -10.71 -1.02 4.96
N ALA A 229 -11.62 -1.60 4.20
CA ALA A 229 -11.34 -2.75 3.33
C ALA A 229 -10.27 -2.41 2.30
N LEU A 230 -10.30 -1.23 1.67
CA LEU A 230 -9.26 -0.78 0.75
C LEU A 230 -7.88 -0.74 1.41
N LEU A 231 -7.77 -0.17 2.62
CA LEU A 231 -6.51 -0.12 3.36
C LEU A 231 -5.98 -1.52 3.68
N VAL A 232 -6.85 -2.41 4.16
CA VAL A 232 -6.51 -3.80 4.48
C VAL A 232 -6.08 -4.57 3.23
N LEU A 233 -6.86 -4.49 2.15
CA LEU A 233 -6.55 -5.15 0.88
C LEU A 233 -5.24 -4.64 0.29
N THR A 234 -4.95 -3.35 0.41
CA THR A 234 -3.68 -2.77 -0.02
C THR A 234 -2.51 -3.36 0.80
N ALA A 235 -2.64 -3.43 2.12
CA ALA A 235 -1.61 -4.01 2.98
C ALA A 235 -1.37 -5.51 2.70
N VAL A 236 -2.46 -6.29 2.55
CA VAL A 236 -2.40 -7.72 2.22
C VAL A 236 -1.77 -7.94 0.84
N THR A 237 -2.15 -7.13 -0.14
CA THR A 237 -1.58 -7.20 -1.50
C THR A 237 -0.10 -6.83 -1.48
N ALA A 238 0.29 -5.79 -0.75
CA ALA A 238 1.71 -5.42 -0.59
C ALA A 238 2.52 -6.57 0.02
N GLU A 239 1.98 -7.28 1.02
CA GLU A 239 2.64 -8.45 1.61
C GLU A 239 2.74 -9.63 0.64
N ARG A 240 1.70 -9.86 -0.19
CA ARG A 240 1.75 -10.88 -1.25
C ARG A 240 2.85 -10.54 -2.26
N VAL A 241 2.85 -9.31 -2.77
CA VAL A 241 3.85 -8.80 -3.72
C VAL A 241 5.26 -8.94 -3.15
N LEU A 242 5.45 -8.63 -1.86
CA LEU A 242 6.73 -8.77 -1.16
C LEU A 242 7.28 -10.20 -1.20
N ARG A 243 6.40 -11.20 -1.05
CA ARG A 243 6.79 -12.63 -1.02
C ARG A 243 7.16 -13.18 -2.39
N THR A 244 6.72 -12.55 -3.47
CA THR A 244 6.89 -13.03 -4.84
C THR A 244 7.90 -12.22 -5.65
N THR A 245 8.15 -10.96 -5.28
CA THR A 245 9.07 -10.09 -6.02
C THR A 245 10.53 -10.53 -5.89
N ALA A 246 11.31 -10.30 -6.95
CA ALA A 246 12.76 -10.52 -6.92
C ALA A 246 13.51 -9.41 -6.16
N ASP A 247 12.97 -8.19 -6.13
CA ASP A 247 13.51 -7.08 -5.33
C ASP A 247 12.47 -6.63 -4.27
N PRO A 248 12.65 -7.01 -2.99
CA PRO A 248 11.72 -6.69 -1.92
C PRO A 248 11.84 -5.24 -1.42
N ARG A 249 12.97 -4.57 -1.66
CA ARG A 249 13.27 -3.25 -1.07
C ARG A 249 12.22 -2.17 -1.35
N PRO A 250 11.79 -1.92 -2.61
CA PRO A 250 10.78 -0.90 -2.88
C PRO A 250 9.43 -1.24 -2.24
N VAL A 251 9.08 -2.53 -2.16
CA VAL A 251 7.82 -2.97 -1.55
C VAL A 251 7.83 -2.72 -0.04
N VAL A 252 8.95 -3.02 0.64
CA VAL A 252 9.10 -2.72 2.08
C VAL A 252 9.04 -1.22 2.35
N ALA A 253 9.60 -0.39 1.47
CA ALA A 253 9.50 1.06 1.59
C ALA A 253 8.06 1.56 1.45
N VAL A 254 7.29 1.02 0.49
CA VAL A 254 5.86 1.33 0.34
C VAL A 254 5.07 0.86 1.56
N GLN A 255 5.34 -0.33 2.09
CA GLN A 255 4.71 -0.80 3.33
C GLN A 255 4.99 0.13 4.51
N ALA A 256 6.24 0.60 4.68
CA ALA A 256 6.58 1.57 5.72
C ALA A 256 5.81 2.90 5.55
N GLY A 257 5.65 3.36 4.31
CA GLY A 257 4.82 4.53 3.99
C GLY A 257 3.33 4.33 4.33
N LEU A 258 2.77 3.16 4.00
CA LEU A 258 1.38 2.80 4.36
C LEU A 258 1.18 2.78 5.87
N VAL A 259 2.14 2.22 6.63
CA VAL A 259 2.12 2.23 8.09
C VAL A 259 2.18 3.66 8.63
N ALA A 260 3.08 4.50 8.10
CA ALA A 260 3.18 5.90 8.49
C ALA A 260 1.87 6.65 8.25
N VAL A 261 1.26 6.50 7.07
CA VAL A 261 -0.02 7.14 6.74
C VAL A 261 -1.12 6.67 7.67
N ALA A 262 -1.28 5.35 7.87
CA ALA A 262 -2.30 4.81 8.76
C ALA A 262 -2.19 5.35 10.20
N VAL A 263 -0.96 5.44 10.73
CA VAL A 263 -0.74 5.99 12.07
C VAL A 263 -0.97 7.51 12.09
N ALA A 264 -0.41 8.26 11.13
CA ALA A 264 -0.57 9.70 11.05
C ALA A 264 -2.05 10.13 10.91
N SER A 265 -2.84 9.33 10.19
CA SER A 265 -4.26 9.56 9.95
C SER A 265 -5.15 9.45 11.19
N THR A 266 -4.64 8.95 12.32
CA THR A 266 -5.34 9.04 13.62
C THR A 266 -5.31 10.46 14.20
N PHE A 267 -4.42 11.32 13.71
CA PHE A 267 -4.25 12.72 14.16
C PHE A 267 -4.49 13.74 13.04
N LEU A 268 -4.75 13.28 11.82
CA LEU A 268 -4.86 14.11 10.62
C LEU A 268 -6.01 13.61 9.75
N SER A 269 -6.75 14.53 9.15
CA SER A 269 -7.74 14.23 8.12
C SER A 269 -7.10 14.41 6.74
N GLN A 270 -6.78 13.30 6.08
CA GLN A 270 -6.01 13.28 4.84
C GLN A 270 -6.62 12.40 3.74
N GLN A 271 -7.91 12.06 3.84
CA GLN A 271 -8.60 11.20 2.89
C GLN A 271 -8.55 11.73 1.45
N TYR A 272 -8.44 13.05 1.27
CA TYR A 272 -8.31 13.70 -0.04
C TYR A 272 -6.87 13.90 -0.52
N TYR A 273 -5.86 13.50 0.26
CA TYR A 273 -4.46 13.76 -0.06
C TYR A 273 -3.87 12.66 -0.94
N LEU A 274 -3.11 13.07 -1.97
CA LEU A 274 -2.46 12.21 -2.95
C LEU A 274 -1.57 11.06 -2.41
N PRO A 275 -0.80 11.20 -1.31
CA PRO A 275 0.13 10.15 -0.89
C PRO A 275 -0.52 8.80 -0.59
N LEU A 276 -1.71 8.80 0.04
CA LEU A 276 -2.45 7.57 0.32
C LEU A 276 -2.82 6.85 -0.99
N TRP A 277 -3.47 7.57 -1.89
CA TRP A 277 -3.92 7.04 -3.19
C TRP A 277 -2.76 6.60 -4.07
N SER A 278 -1.62 7.31 -3.99
CA SER A 278 -0.40 6.94 -4.69
C SER A 278 0.16 5.60 -4.18
N ALA A 279 0.15 5.37 -2.86
CA ALA A 279 0.62 4.11 -2.29
C ALA A 279 -0.28 2.93 -2.72
N VAL A 280 -1.61 3.12 -2.71
CA VAL A 280 -2.58 2.14 -3.23
C VAL A 280 -2.29 1.81 -4.70
N ALA A 281 -2.13 2.84 -5.54
CA ALA A 281 -1.85 2.67 -6.97
C ALA A 281 -0.54 1.92 -7.22
N VAL A 282 0.53 2.22 -6.47
CA VAL A 282 1.83 1.55 -6.61
C VAL A 282 1.73 0.07 -6.25
N VAL A 283 1.03 -0.29 -5.16
CA VAL A 283 0.83 -1.69 -4.76
C VAL A 283 0.01 -2.44 -5.81
N ALA A 284 -1.08 -1.85 -6.30
CA ALA A 284 -1.91 -2.45 -7.33
C ALA A 284 -1.13 -2.67 -8.64
N ALA A 285 -0.35 -1.67 -9.07
CA ALA A 285 0.50 -1.78 -10.26
C ALA A 285 1.57 -2.87 -10.11
N ALA A 286 2.14 -3.04 -8.91
CA ALA A 286 3.10 -4.11 -8.64
C ALA A 286 2.46 -5.50 -8.72
N ASP A 287 1.27 -5.69 -8.14
CA ASP A 287 0.53 -6.96 -8.20
C ASP A 287 0.16 -7.33 -9.65
N LEU A 288 -0.37 -6.37 -10.42
CA LEU A 288 -0.74 -6.58 -11.82
C LEU A 288 0.46 -6.96 -12.70
N ARG A 289 1.63 -6.33 -12.47
CA ARG A 289 2.86 -6.67 -13.19
C ARG A 289 3.31 -8.11 -12.90
N LEU A 290 3.25 -8.54 -11.64
CA LEU A 290 3.63 -9.89 -11.24
C LEU A 290 2.69 -10.93 -11.87
N ARG A 291 1.37 -10.70 -11.82
CA ARG A 291 0.39 -11.61 -12.45
C ARG A 291 0.58 -11.74 -13.95
N ARG A 292 0.87 -10.64 -14.65
CA ARG A 292 1.17 -10.68 -16.10
C ARG A 292 2.41 -11.51 -16.40
N THR A 293 3.48 -11.36 -15.62
CA THR A 293 4.71 -12.16 -15.84
C THR A 293 4.49 -13.65 -15.58
N SER A 294 3.66 -14.01 -14.58
CA SER A 294 3.29 -15.40 -14.33
C SER A 294 2.44 -15.98 -15.46
N TYR A 295 1.50 -15.22 -16.01
CA TYR A 295 0.68 -15.65 -17.14
C TYR A 295 1.52 -15.95 -18.39
N VAL A 296 2.43 -15.03 -18.78
CA VAL A 296 3.31 -15.23 -19.94
C VAL A 296 4.24 -16.43 -19.76
N ALA A 297 4.70 -16.69 -18.53
CA ALA A 297 5.54 -17.84 -18.23
C ALA A 297 4.80 -19.19 -18.36
N CYS A 298 3.47 -19.21 -18.20
CA CYS A 298 2.64 -20.42 -18.24
C CYS A 298 1.86 -20.60 -19.55
N ALA A 299 1.95 -19.69 -20.51
CA ALA A 299 1.28 -19.83 -21.80
C ALA A 299 1.85 -21.06 -22.56
N PRO A 300 1.00 -21.95 -23.11
CA PRO A 300 1.46 -23.05 -23.95
C PRO A 300 2.30 -22.48 -25.10
N ARG A 301 3.51 -23.00 -25.28
CA ARG A 301 4.29 -22.71 -26.48
C ARG A 301 3.76 -23.63 -27.55
N ASP A 302 2.92 -23.11 -28.44
CA ASP A 302 2.52 -23.80 -29.65
C ASP A 302 3.80 -24.07 -30.45
N GLN A 303 4.23 -25.33 -30.48
CA GLN A 303 5.32 -25.86 -31.32
C GLN A 303 4.73 -26.87 -32.29
#